data_AF-A0A9X4H1W1-F1
#
_entry.id   AF-A0A9X4H1W1-F1
#
_cell.length_a   1.000
_cell.length_b   1.000
_cell.length_c   1.000
_cell.angle_alpha   90.00
_cell.angle_beta   90.00
_cell.angle_gamma   90.00
#
_symmetry.space_group_name_H-M   'P 1'
#
loop_
_entity.id
_entity.type
_entity.pdbx_description
1 polymer ?
#
loop_
_entity_poly.entity_id
_entity_poly.type
_entity_poly.pdbx_seq_one_letter_code
_entity_poly.pdbx_strand_id
1 'polypeptide(L)'
;MKSSNKKKNTGFEEAVRIHRATAEIARMRQQVDDLEEDVVSAAMDGNAHNCGELATLAVHYLQQDHNQIARLAFFNGTAHTAAIVGPVQGAGTLPADMTDWDADIYVCDPWCNIACRANDYPAEFKEKMEKWDRAGKQVWLSGTGFVSPTSDEWMSTVLGGAKKAT
;
A
#
# COMPACT_ATOMS: atom_id res chain seq x y z
N MET A 1 4.33 15.03 -6.37
CA MET A 1 4.60 13.95 -7.37
C MET A 1 3.63 12.80 -7.09
N LYS A 2 3.67 11.69 -7.85
CA LYS A 2 2.77 10.51 -7.68
C LYS A 2 3.61 9.24 -7.47
N SER A 3 3.02 8.16 -6.97
CA SER A 3 3.66 6.84 -6.78
C SER A 3 4.50 6.36 -7.96
N SER A 4 5.67 5.76 -7.68
CA SER A 4 6.53 5.15 -8.71
C SER A 4 6.04 3.78 -9.15
N ASN A 5 5.31 3.05 -8.30
CA ASN A 5 4.83 1.69 -8.57
C ASN A 5 3.48 1.64 -9.33
N LYS A 6 3.03 2.76 -9.89
CA LYS A 6 1.85 2.85 -10.76
C LYS A 6 2.25 3.58 -12.04
N LYS A 7 1.80 3.07 -13.19
CA LYS A 7 2.08 3.64 -14.51
C LYS A 7 0.78 3.82 -15.30
N LYS A 8 0.58 4.96 -15.95
CA LYS A 8 -0.63 5.27 -16.74
C LYS A 8 -0.49 4.94 -18.23
N ASN A 9 0.70 5.12 -18.80
CA ASN A 9 0.99 4.87 -20.21
C ASN A 9 2.49 4.68 -20.43
N THR A 10 2.92 4.42 -21.66
CA THR A 10 4.33 4.22 -22.05
C THR A 10 5.03 5.51 -22.52
N GLY A 11 4.38 6.66 -22.38
CA GLY A 11 4.92 7.94 -22.85
C GLY A 11 6.13 8.42 -22.05
N PHE A 12 6.95 9.25 -22.70
CA PHE A 12 8.18 9.80 -22.11
C PHE A 12 7.90 10.59 -20.82
N GLU A 13 6.85 11.41 -20.78
CA GLU A 13 6.47 12.16 -19.58
C GLU A 13 6.18 11.25 -18.38
N GLU A 14 5.53 10.11 -18.62
CA GLU A 14 5.22 9.14 -17.58
C GLU A 14 6.48 8.42 -17.10
N ALA A 15 7.40 8.11 -18.00
CA ALA A 15 8.72 7.57 -17.63
C ALA A 15 9.51 8.56 -16.76
N VAL A 16 9.52 9.84 -17.12
CA VAL A 16 10.16 10.91 -16.32
C VAL A 16 9.48 11.06 -14.95
N ARG A 17 8.15 11.01 -14.90
CA ARG A 17 7.39 11.06 -13.63
C ARG A 17 7.74 9.89 -12.73
N ILE A 18 7.80 8.67 -13.27
CA ILE A 18 8.19 7.46 -12.52
C ILE A 18 9.62 7.60 -12.02
N HIS A 19 10.56 8.02 -12.87
CA HIS A 19 11.96 8.21 -12.48
C HIS A 19 12.10 9.22 -11.33
N ARG A 20 11.45 10.38 -11.42
CA ARG A 20 11.45 11.39 -10.34
C ARG A 20 10.83 10.86 -9.05
N ALA A 21 9.73 10.13 -9.16
CA ALA A 21 9.07 9.51 -8.00
C ALA A 21 9.96 8.45 -7.35
N THR A 22 10.65 7.62 -8.14
CA THR A 22 11.60 6.62 -7.64
C THR A 22 12.77 7.29 -6.92
N ALA A 23 13.35 8.35 -7.49
CA ALA A 23 14.44 9.09 -6.88
C ALA A 23 14.02 9.72 -5.54
N GLU A 24 12.83 10.30 -5.48
CA GLU A 24 12.30 10.90 -4.25
C GLU A 24 12.04 9.85 -3.16
N ILE A 25 11.46 8.70 -3.52
CA ILE A 25 11.24 7.59 -2.58
C ILE A 25 12.56 7.00 -2.08
N ALA A 26 13.56 6.87 -2.96
CA ALA A 26 14.89 6.43 -2.58
C ALA A 26 15.55 7.42 -1.61
N ARG A 27 15.43 8.73 -1.87
CA ARG A 27 15.93 9.79 -0.98
C ARG A 27 15.30 9.68 0.41
N MET A 28 13.97 9.60 0.51
CA MET A 28 13.29 9.47 1.80
C MET A 28 13.73 8.23 2.58
N ARG A 29 13.82 7.08 1.90
CA ARG A 29 14.23 5.82 2.54
C ARG A 29 15.68 5.87 3.02
N GLN A 30 16.57 6.48 2.23
CA GLN A 30 17.96 6.67 2.62
C GLN A 30 18.10 7.52 3.90
N GLN A 31 17.31 8.59 4.05
CA GLN A 31 17.31 9.40 5.28
C GLN A 31 16.90 8.58 6.51
N VAL A 32 15.93 7.67 6.35
CA VAL A 32 15.50 6.77 7.42
C VAL A 32 16.59 5.74 7.74
N ASP A 33 17.21 5.14 6.71
CA ASP A 33 18.27 4.15 6.86
C ASP A 33 19.53 4.76 7.53
N ASP A 34 19.84 6.01 7.21
CA ASP A 34 20.95 6.78 7.79
C ASP A 34 20.60 7.38 9.17
N LEU A 35 19.39 7.14 9.68
CA LEU A 35 18.87 7.66 10.95
C LEU A 35 18.85 9.20 11.02
N GLU A 36 18.79 9.87 9.87
CA GLU A 36 18.67 11.33 9.77
C GLU A 36 17.24 11.80 10.10
N GLU A 37 16.24 11.00 9.72
CA GLU A 37 14.82 11.27 9.94
C GLU A 37 14.09 9.99 10.37
N ASP A 38 13.00 10.14 11.12
CA ASP A 38 12.09 9.02 11.34
C ASP A 38 11.19 8.76 10.11
N VAL A 39 10.62 7.56 10.03
CA VAL A 39 9.83 7.13 8.87
C VAL A 39 8.59 8.01 8.60
N VAL A 40 8.00 8.61 9.65
CA VAL A 40 6.84 9.49 9.49
C VAL A 40 7.30 10.84 8.96
N SER A 41 8.30 11.46 9.59
CA SER A 41 8.81 12.77 9.17
C SER A 41 9.33 12.75 7.72
N ALA A 42 10.12 11.73 7.37
CA ALA A 42 10.58 11.53 5.99
C ALA A 42 9.41 11.38 5.00
N ALA A 43 8.35 10.66 5.38
CA ALA A 43 7.16 10.50 4.55
C ALA A 43 6.34 11.80 4.46
N MET A 44 6.24 12.61 5.53
CA MET A 44 5.51 13.89 5.50
C MET A 44 6.17 14.90 4.57
N ASP A 45 7.51 14.98 4.60
CA ASP A 45 8.28 15.90 3.77
C ASP A 45 8.46 15.41 2.32
N GLY A 46 8.13 14.14 2.09
CA GLY A 46 8.18 13.47 0.80
C GLY A 46 7.24 14.03 -0.25
N ASN A 47 7.73 14.13 -1.49
CA ASN A 47 6.88 14.54 -2.61
C ASN A 47 6.25 13.37 -3.40
N ALA A 48 6.65 12.12 -3.13
CA ALA A 48 6.13 10.93 -3.80
C ALA A 48 6.12 9.74 -2.85
N HIS A 49 5.11 8.86 -2.96
CA HIS A 49 4.91 7.77 -2.01
C HIS A 49 4.42 6.50 -2.68
N ASN A 50 4.86 5.35 -2.19
CA ASN A 50 4.27 4.05 -2.50
C ASN A 50 3.35 3.58 -1.36
N CYS A 51 2.86 2.35 -1.43
CA CYS A 51 1.92 1.80 -0.45
C CYS A 51 2.47 1.86 0.98
N GLY A 52 3.75 1.55 1.19
CA GLY A 52 4.40 1.61 2.49
C GLY A 52 4.35 3.01 3.11
N GLU A 53 4.85 4.04 2.41
CA GLU A 53 4.88 5.39 2.97
C GLU A 53 3.47 5.96 3.17
N LEU A 54 2.52 5.66 2.27
CA LEU A 54 1.13 6.07 2.42
C LEU A 54 0.43 5.37 3.60
N ALA A 55 0.70 4.09 3.82
CA ALA A 55 0.15 3.35 4.95
C ALA A 55 0.72 3.88 6.28
N THR A 56 2.02 4.21 6.33
CA THR A 56 2.65 4.83 7.50
C THR A 56 1.99 6.16 7.85
N LEU A 57 1.79 7.04 6.85
CA LEU A 57 1.09 8.31 7.07
C LEU A 57 -0.36 8.09 7.53
N ALA A 58 -1.07 7.12 6.94
CA ALA A 58 -2.43 6.79 7.36
C ALA A 58 -2.49 6.33 8.82
N VAL A 59 -1.59 5.43 9.24
CA VAL A 59 -1.50 5.00 10.66
C VAL A 59 -1.23 6.19 11.56
N HIS A 60 -0.27 7.05 11.20
CA HIS A 60 0.06 8.24 11.98
C HIS A 60 -1.15 9.15 12.17
N TYR A 61 -1.85 9.54 11.10
CA TYR A 61 -3.02 10.40 11.20
C TYR A 61 -4.19 9.75 11.96
N LEU A 62 -4.42 8.44 11.76
CA LEU A 62 -5.45 7.71 12.52
C LEU A 62 -5.14 7.71 14.03
N GLN A 63 -3.88 7.60 14.42
CA GLN A 63 -3.47 7.60 15.81
C GLN A 63 -3.47 9.01 16.42
N GLN A 64 -2.85 10.00 15.76
CA GLN A 64 -2.67 11.35 16.31
C GLN A 64 -3.94 12.19 16.23
N ASP A 65 -4.63 12.18 15.09
CA ASP A 65 -5.74 13.11 14.84
C ASP A 65 -7.10 12.51 15.24
N HIS A 66 -7.20 11.18 15.19
CA HIS A 66 -8.46 10.46 15.39
C HIS A 66 -8.47 9.53 16.61
N ASN A 67 -7.36 9.46 17.36
CA ASN A 67 -7.20 8.65 18.57
C ASN A 67 -7.63 7.18 18.37
N GLN A 68 -7.32 6.62 17.19
CA GLN A 68 -7.60 5.23 16.85
C GLN A 68 -6.39 4.34 17.11
N ILE A 69 -6.63 3.09 17.50
CA ILE A 69 -5.59 2.06 17.53
C ILE A 69 -5.41 1.55 16.08
N ALA A 70 -4.55 2.22 15.33
CA ALA A 70 -4.19 1.83 13.97
C ALA A 70 -2.85 1.08 13.91
N ARG A 71 -2.70 0.20 12.92
CA ARG A 71 -1.50 -0.62 12.68
C ARG A 71 -1.17 -0.70 11.20
N LEU A 72 0.08 -0.98 10.87
CA LEU A 72 0.45 -1.35 9.51
C LEU A 72 0.08 -2.80 9.28
N ALA A 73 -0.54 -3.11 8.14
CA ALA A 73 -0.81 -4.46 7.67
C ALA A 73 -0.01 -4.74 6.40
N PHE A 74 0.80 -5.79 6.46
CA PHE A 74 1.73 -6.26 5.45
C PHE A 74 1.15 -7.48 4.73
N PHE A 75 0.99 -7.37 3.42
CA PHE A 75 0.39 -8.42 2.59
C PHE A 75 1.47 -9.16 1.79
N ASN A 76 1.55 -10.46 2.03
CA ASN A 76 2.53 -11.37 1.43
C ASN A 76 3.98 -10.84 1.54
N GLY A 77 4.43 -10.66 2.77
CA GLY A 77 5.64 -9.89 3.04
C GLY A 77 5.34 -8.40 2.87
N THR A 78 6.15 -7.69 2.10
CA THR A 78 6.01 -6.24 1.87
C THR A 78 5.52 -5.90 0.47
N ALA A 79 4.86 -6.85 -0.22
CA ALA A 79 4.39 -6.64 -1.58
C ALA A 79 3.31 -5.55 -1.67
N HIS A 80 2.41 -5.52 -0.67
CA HIS A 80 1.49 -4.41 -0.46
C HIS A 80 1.34 -4.12 1.03
N THR A 81 1.16 -2.85 1.37
CA THR A 81 0.98 -2.41 2.76
C THR A 81 -0.21 -1.47 2.82
N ALA A 82 -1.06 -1.66 3.83
CA ALA A 82 -2.19 -0.78 4.14
C ALA A 82 -2.21 -0.47 5.64
N ALA A 83 -2.96 0.55 6.04
CA ALA A 83 -3.28 0.78 7.44
C ALA A 83 -4.53 -0.03 7.80
N ILE A 84 -4.61 -0.52 9.04
CA ILE A 84 -5.81 -1.14 9.59
C ILE A 84 -6.16 -0.55 10.95
N VAL A 85 -7.45 -0.55 11.30
CA VAL A 85 -7.99 -0.16 12.60
C VAL A 85 -8.85 -1.30 13.12
N GLY A 86 -8.74 -1.61 14.41
CA GLY A 86 -9.58 -2.63 15.06
C GLY A 86 -8.77 -3.67 15.83
N PRO A 87 -9.44 -4.74 16.30
CA PRO A 87 -8.80 -5.75 17.13
C PRO A 87 -7.81 -6.59 16.32
N VAL A 88 -6.54 -6.57 16.73
CA VAL A 88 -5.52 -7.48 16.19
C VAL A 88 -5.05 -8.38 17.33
N GLN A 89 -5.31 -9.68 17.21
CA GLN A 89 -4.99 -10.67 18.24
C GLN A 89 -3.54 -11.20 18.13
N GLY A 90 -3.01 -11.69 19.26
CA GLY A 90 -1.75 -12.42 19.30
C GLY A 90 -0.54 -11.61 18.82
N ALA A 91 0.35 -12.27 18.07
CA ALA A 91 1.59 -11.68 17.54
C ALA A 91 1.39 -10.83 16.26
N GLY A 92 0.15 -10.45 15.94
CA GLY A 92 -0.19 -9.70 14.73
C GLY A 92 -0.36 -10.54 13.48
N THR A 93 -0.33 -11.87 13.56
CA THR A 93 -0.64 -12.74 12.42
C THR A 93 -2.14 -12.72 12.16
N LEU A 94 -2.54 -12.45 10.92
CA LEU A 94 -3.93 -12.45 10.47
C LEU A 94 -4.16 -13.60 9.49
N PRO A 95 -5.38 -14.16 9.41
CA PRO A 95 -5.72 -15.15 8.39
C PRO A 95 -5.37 -14.66 6.98
N ALA A 96 -4.99 -15.56 6.09
CA ALA A 96 -4.67 -15.19 4.70
C ALA A 96 -5.92 -14.69 3.97
N ASP A 97 -7.07 -15.31 4.22
CA ASP A 97 -8.36 -14.85 3.72
C ASP A 97 -8.89 -13.73 4.62
N MET A 98 -9.08 -12.55 4.04
CA MET A 98 -9.57 -11.39 4.77
C MET A 98 -11.05 -11.53 5.15
N THR A 99 -11.80 -12.45 4.53
CA THR A 99 -13.18 -12.73 4.96
C THR A 99 -13.25 -13.37 6.33
N ASP A 100 -12.16 -13.99 6.79
CA ASP A 100 -12.05 -14.64 8.11
C ASP A 100 -11.53 -13.69 9.20
N TRP A 101 -11.28 -12.43 8.86
CA TRP A 101 -10.85 -11.43 9.84
C TRP A 101 -12.00 -11.03 10.75
N ASP A 102 -11.65 -10.54 11.94
CA ASP A 102 -12.62 -9.96 12.86
C ASP A 102 -13.40 -8.82 12.16
N ALA A 103 -14.72 -8.85 12.30
CA ALA A 103 -15.65 -7.97 11.59
C ALA A 103 -15.49 -6.48 11.99
N ASP A 104 -14.84 -6.21 13.12
CA ASP A 104 -14.52 -4.86 13.58
C ASP A 104 -13.16 -4.35 13.08
N ILE A 105 -12.48 -5.10 12.19
CA ILE A 105 -11.28 -4.62 11.51
C ILE A 105 -11.68 -3.86 10.24
N TYR A 106 -11.14 -2.65 10.11
CA TYR A 106 -11.28 -1.79 8.94
C TYR A 106 -9.93 -1.60 8.27
N VAL A 107 -9.92 -1.58 6.95
CA VAL A 107 -8.74 -1.30 6.13
C VAL A 107 -8.81 0.14 5.65
N CYS A 108 -7.70 0.86 5.74
CA CYS A 108 -7.45 2.13 5.09
C CYS A 108 -6.24 1.97 4.17
N ASP A 109 -6.48 1.92 2.86
CA ASP A 109 -5.46 1.86 1.82
C ASP A 109 -5.49 3.14 0.97
N PRO A 110 -4.67 4.15 1.29
CA PRO A 110 -4.60 5.38 0.51
C PRO A 110 -3.98 5.18 -0.88
N TRP A 111 -3.19 4.11 -1.08
CA TRP A 111 -2.58 3.84 -2.38
C TRP A 111 -3.64 3.39 -3.40
N CYS A 112 -4.59 2.55 -3.00
CA CYS A 112 -5.78 2.22 -3.80
C CYS A 112 -6.90 3.25 -3.68
N ASN A 113 -6.87 4.11 -2.66
CA ASN A 113 -8.00 4.95 -2.23
C ASN A 113 -9.22 4.07 -1.92
N ILE A 114 -9.04 3.18 -0.95
CA ILE A 114 -10.03 2.24 -0.41
C ILE A 114 -10.07 2.44 1.11
N ALA A 115 -11.28 2.53 1.66
CA ALA A 115 -11.52 2.54 3.10
C ALA A 115 -12.80 1.75 3.37
N CYS A 116 -12.69 0.56 3.94
CA CYS A 116 -13.79 -0.40 4.05
C CYS A 116 -13.59 -1.36 5.22
N ARG A 117 -14.56 -2.23 5.49
CA ARG A 117 -14.34 -3.38 6.39
C ARG A 117 -13.32 -4.31 5.76
N ALA A 118 -12.49 -4.96 6.58
CA ALA A 118 -11.48 -5.87 6.09
C ALA A 118 -12.07 -7.02 5.26
N ASN A 119 -13.23 -7.55 5.66
CA ASN A 119 -13.91 -8.63 4.94
C ASN A 119 -14.38 -8.22 3.53
N ASP A 120 -14.65 -6.93 3.30
CA ASP A 120 -15.07 -6.39 2.00
C ASP A 120 -13.89 -6.00 1.10
N TYR A 121 -12.69 -5.83 1.69
CA TYR A 121 -11.51 -5.35 0.99
C TYR A 121 -11.12 -6.19 -0.25
N PRO A 122 -11.18 -7.54 -0.24
CA PRO A 122 -10.88 -8.33 -1.44
C PRO A 122 -11.75 -7.97 -2.64
N ALA A 123 -13.04 -7.66 -2.42
CA ALA A 123 -13.96 -7.27 -3.49
C ALA A 123 -13.67 -5.84 -3.98
N GLU A 124 -13.50 -4.88 -3.07
CA GLU A 124 -13.18 -3.50 -3.43
C GLU A 124 -11.82 -3.37 -4.14
N PHE A 125 -10.83 -4.16 -3.71
CA PHE A 125 -9.52 -4.21 -4.35
C PHE A 125 -9.62 -4.74 -5.78
N LYS A 126 -10.36 -5.84 -6.00
CA LYS A 126 -10.64 -6.38 -7.34
C LYS A 126 -11.28 -5.32 -8.23
N GLU A 127 -12.34 -4.66 -7.77
CA GLU A 127 -13.01 -3.62 -8.55
C GLU A 127 -12.08 -2.45 -8.89
N LYS A 128 -11.22 -2.04 -7.94
CA LYS A 128 -10.21 -1.00 -8.17
C LYS A 128 -9.21 -1.39 -9.25
N MET A 129 -8.71 -2.62 -9.19
CA MET A 129 -7.74 -3.13 -10.15
C MET A 129 -8.34 -3.21 -11.55
N GLU A 130 -9.57 -3.72 -11.69
CA GLU A 130 -10.28 -3.73 -12.97
C GLU A 130 -10.51 -2.32 -13.52
N LYS A 131 -10.86 -1.36 -12.66
CA LYS A 131 -10.99 0.04 -13.06
C LYS A 131 -9.66 0.62 -13.56
N TRP A 132 -8.55 0.25 -12.95
CA TRP A 132 -7.23 0.67 -13.37
C TRP A 132 -6.79 0.01 -14.68
N ASP A 133 -7.08 -1.28 -14.85
CA ASP A 133 -6.79 -2.03 -16.07
C ASP A 133 -7.59 -1.48 -17.27
N ARG A 134 -8.90 -1.23 -17.10
CA ARG A 134 -9.73 -0.55 -18.12
C ARG A 134 -9.21 0.85 -18.50
N ALA A 135 -8.50 1.51 -17.58
CA ALA A 135 -7.87 2.81 -17.82
C ALA A 135 -6.44 2.70 -18.40
N GLY A 136 -5.99 1.49 -18.76
CA GLY A 136 -4.68 1.21 -19.34
C GLY A 136 -3.52 1.35 -18.35
N LYS A 137 -3.79 1.32 -17.04
CA LYS A 137 -2.73 1.44 -16.02
C LYS A 137 -2.02 0.11 -15.81
N GLN A 138 -0.80 0.20 -15.29
CA GLN A 138 0.01 -0.94 -14.85
C GLN A 138 0.49 -0.72 -13.42
N VAL A 139 0.76 -1.82 -12.72
CA VAL A 139 1.32 -1.84 -11.36
C VAL A 139 2.69 -2.51 -11.37
N TRP A 140 3.60 -2.04 -10.52
CA TRP A 140 4.93 -2.65 -10.42
C TRP A 140 4.89 -3.87 -9.51
N LEU A 141 5.31 -5.02 -10.05
CA LEU A 141 5.54 -6.25 -9.32
C LEU A 141 7.05 -6.54 -9.29
N SER A 142 7.60 -6.70 -8.08
CA SER A 142 9.03 -6.99 -7.92
C SER A 142 9.44 -8.26 -8.65
N GLY A 143 10.56 -8.24 -9.38
CA GLY A 143 11.03 -9.36 -10.20
C GLY A 143 10.40 -9.47 -11.60
N THR A 144 9.17 -8.97 -11.78
CA THR A 144 8.43 -9.07 -13.06
C THR A 144 8.37 -7.74 -13.81
N GLY A 145 8.32 -6.61 -13.10
CA GLY A 145 8.19 -5.27 -13.65
C GLY A 145 6.75 -4.77 -13.70
N PHE A 146 6.41 -3.92 -14.67
CA PHE A 146 5.04 -3.39 -14.80
C PHE A 146 4.10 -4.43 -15.42
N VAL A 147 3.12 -4.89 -14.65
CA VAL A 147 2.11 -5.89 -15.04
C VAL A 147 0.71 -5.27 -15.09
N SER A 148 -0.24 -5.97 -15.70
CA SER A 148 -1.66 -5.60 -15.61
C SER A 148 -2.11 -5.65 -14.14
N PRO A 149 -2.90 -4.68 -13.66
CA PRO A 149 -3.46 -4.69 -12.30
C PRO A 149 -4.41 -5.88 -12.06
N THR A 150 -4.90 -6.54 -13.10
CA THR A 150 -5.75 -7.73 -12.99
C THR A 150 -5.01 -9.02 -13.30
N SER A 151 -3.68 -9.02 -13.39
CA SER A 151 -2.93 -10.26 -13.58
C SER A 151 -3.09 -11.18 -12.38
N ASP A 152 -3.22 -12.49 -12.64
CA ASP A 152 -3.34 -13.50 -11.59
C ASP A 152 -2.17 -13.43 -10.60
N GLU A 153 -0.96 -13.15 -11.10
CA GLU A 153 0.24 -13.00 -10.28
C GLU A 153 0.13 -11.83 -9.29
N TRP A 154 -0.30 -10.65 -9.74
CA TRP A 154 -0.51 -9.50 -8.86
C TRP A 154 -1.65 -9.73 -7.87
N MET A 155 -2.80 -10.22 -8.36
CA MET A 155 -3.98 -10.47 -7.54
C MET A 155 -3.70 -11.51 -6.45
N SER A 156 -3.02 -12.60 -6.80
CA SER A 156 -2.61 -13.65 -5.85
C SER A 156 -1.52 -13.19 -4.90
N THR A 157 -0.65 -12.26 -5.31
CA THR A 157 0.37 -11.67 -4.43
C THR A 157 -0.26 -10.78 -3.34
N VAL A 158 -1.25 -9.96 -3.68
CA VAL A 158 -1.86 -9.03 -2.71
C VAL A 158 -2.93 -9.71 -1.87
N LEU A 159 -3.87 -10.41 -2.52
CA LEU A 159 -5.00 -11.03 -1.83
C LEU A 159 -4.63 -12.40 -1.28
N GLY A 160 -3.82 -13.16 -2.02
CA GLY A 160 -3.25 -14.41 -1.52
C GLY A 160 -2.07 -14.16 -0.57
N GLY A 161 -1.63 -15.21 0.12
CA GLY A 161 -0.46 -15.16 1.00
C GLY A 161 -0.72 -14.63 2.41
N ALA A 162 0.31 -14.76 3.24
CA ALA A 162 0.27 -14.43 4.67
C ALA A 162 0.04 -12.93 4.90
N LYS A 163 -0.68 -12.62 5.99
CA LYS A 163 -1.01 -11.26 6.40
C LYS A 163 -0.50 -11.02 7.81
N LYS A 164 0.21 -9.90 8.01
CA LYS A 164 0.78 -9.54 9.31
C LYS A 164 0.52 -8.08 9.63
N ALA A 165 0.04 -7.81 10.83
CA ALA A 165 -0.10 -6.48 11.38
C ALA A 165 1.00 -6.18 12.41
N THR A 166 1.48 -4.94 12.44
CA THR A 166 2.43 -4.42 13.43
C THR A 166 1.85 -3.22 14.13
#